data_AF-A0A2E7CWI2-F1
#
_entry.id   AF-A0A2E7CWI2-F1
#
_cell.length_a   1.000
_cell.length_b   1.000
_cell.length_c   1.000
_cell.angle_alpha   90.00
_cell.angle_beta   90.00
_cell.angle_gamma   90.00
#
_symmetry.space_group_name_H-M   'P 1'
#
loop_
_entity.id
_entity.type
_entity.pdbx_description
1 polymer ?
#
loop_
_entity_poly.entity_id
_entity_poly.type
_entity_poly.pdbx_seq_one_letter_code
_entity_poly.pdbx_strand_id
1 'polypeptide(L)'
;MRKLIATMASLMLLASILTVQDVDRLSAQDEVKKADAKEKASAEKKTTRKKPRGRLPNQYGKLGLSTKQRDDIYAIQADYKSKVDELRKQIAALEKEQGDKIVAVLTDTQKTRLDELLKEAAEKASKRKSSSKSSSKSE
;
A
#
# COMPACT_ATOMS: atom_id res chain seq x y z
N MET A 1 -11.14 -49.69 17.75
CA MET A 1 -9.71 -49.37 18.01
C MET A 1 -9.21 -48.56 16.81
N ARG A 2 -8.74 -47.31 16.86
CA ARG A 2 -8.41 -46.33 17.90
C ARG A 2 -8.71 -44.95 17.28
N LYS A 3 -9.50 -44.11 17.94
CA LYS A 3 -9.43 -42.65 17.79
C LYS A 3 -8.14 -42.22 18.50
N LEU A 4 -7.37 -41.25 17.97
CA LEU A 4 -6.54 -40.32 18.75
C LEU A 4 -5.85 -39.33 17.80
N ILE A 5 -6.59 -38.25 17.53
CA ILE A 5 -6.02 -36.92 17.30
C ILE A 5 -5.76 -36.36 18.70
N ALA A 6 -4.50 -36.09 19.06
CA ALA A 6 -4.16 -35.30 20.24
C ALA A 6 -2.73 -34.75 20.15
N THR A 7 -2.65 -33.43 19.92
CA THR A 7 -1.78 -32.49 20.65
C THR A 7 -0.28 -32.80 20.74
N MET A 8 0.51 -32.29 19.81
CA MET A 8 1.93 -31.98 20.03
C MET A 8 2.06 -30.54 20.53
N ALA A 9 1.72 -30.34 21.79
CA ALA A 9 2.18 -29.20 22.58
C ALA A 9 3.53 -29.57 23.20
N SER A 10 4.61 -29.03 22.64
CA SER A 10 5.95 -29.00 23.23
C SER A 10 6.45 -27.58 22.95
N LEU A 11 6.14 -26.59 23.79
CA LEU A 11 6.74 -26.34 25.10
C LEU A 11 8.28 -26.45 25.07
N MET A 12 8.91 -25.59 24.25
CA MET A 12 10.30 -25.18 24.49
C MET A 12 10.29 -24.02 25.48
N LEU A 13 10.74 -24.35 26.69
CA LEU A 13 10.82 -23.51 27.87
C LEU A 13 12.29 -23.13 28.12
N LEU A 14 12.53 -21.84 28.41
CA LEU A 14 13.70 -21.27 29.14
C LEU A 14 15.08 -21.33 28.44
N ALA A 15 16.01 -20.39 28.55
CA ALA A 15 16.17 -19.13 29.29
C ALA A 15 17.40 -18.37 28.70
N SER A 16 17.62 -17.15 29.20
CA SER A 16 18.92 -16.44 29.29
C SER A 16 19.33 -15.55 28.10
N ILE A 17 19.75 -14.29 28.22
CA ILE A 17 20.12 -13.40 29.34
C ILE A 17 20.09 -11.96 28.77
N LEU A 18 19.51 -10.99 29.50
CA LEU A 18 19.88 -9.58 29.37
C LEU A 18 21.18 -9.37 30.15
N THR A 19 22.24 -8.85 29.51
CA THR A 19 23.36 -8.21 30.21
C THR A 19 23.46 -6.76 29.77
N VAL A 20 23.16 -5.92 30.75
CA VAL A 20 23.44 -4.50 30.87
C VAL A 20 24.91 -4.34 31.31
N GLN A 21 25.54 -3.24 30.86
CA GLN A 21 26.78 -2.59 31.37
C GLN A 21 28.15 -3.21 31.06
N ASP A 22 28.90 -2.52 30.20
CA ASP A 22 30.30 -2.17 30.44
C ASP A 22 30.40 -0.63 30.51
N VAL A 23 30.44 -0.12 31.74
CA VAL A 23 30.86 1.24 32.10
C VAL A 23 31.98 1.07 33.11
N ASP A 24 33.20 1.25 32.65
CA ASP A 24 34.42 1.48 33.44
C ASP A 24 35.55 1.73 32.41
N ARG A 25 36.50 2.63 32.56
CA ARG A 25 36.79 3.61 33.61
C ARG A 25 37.97 4.46 33.13
N LEU A 26 37.83 5.77 33.31
CA LEU A 26 38.84 6.73 33.81
C LEU A 26 40.11 7.17 33.03
N SER A 27 40.33 8.48 33.22
CA SER A 27 41.50 9.36 32.97
C SER A 27 41.50 10.06 31.59
N ALA A 28 41.53 11.39 31.47
CA ALA A 28 41.75 12.46 32.42
C ALA A 28 41.11 13.77 31.94
N GLN A 29 40.81 14.64 32.90
CA GLN A 29 40.30 16.01 32.77
C GLN A 29 41.15 16.87 31.82
N ASP A 30 40.47 17.70 31.03
CA ASP A 30 40.76 19.14 31.09
C ASP A 30 39.47 19.95 30.87
N GLU A 31 39.39 21.04 31.62
CA GLU A 31 38.21 21.82 31.95
C GLU A 31 37.77 22.79 30.84
N VAL A 32 36.45 22.86 30.63
CA VAL A 32 35.64 24.10 30.59
C VAL A 32 36.30 25.36 30.02
N LYS A 33 35.88 25.77 28.82
CA LYS A 33 35.64 27.20 28.53
C LYS A 33 34.65 27.42 27.38
N LYS A 34 33.54 28.04 27.77
CA LYS A 34 32.61 28.86 26.98
C LYS A 34 31.58 28.16 26.10
N ALA A 35 30.43 27.91 26.72
CA ALA A 35 29.15 28.13 26.09
C ALA A 35 28.94 29.62 25.74
N ASP A 36 28.10 29.81 24.73
CA ASP A 36 27.33 31.02 24.38
C ASP A 36 28.05 32.16 23.66
N ALA A 37 28.01 32.13 22.32
CA ALA A 37 27.18 33.07 21.56
C ALA A 37 27.38 32.90 20.04
N LYS A 38 26.24 32.96 19.31
CA LYS A 38 26.12 33.25 17.87
C LYS A 38 26.05 32.06 16.91
N GLU A 39 25.10 31.19 17.21
CA GLU A 39 24.15 30.71 16.21
C GLU A 39 23.49 31.92 15.50
N LYS A 40 23.78 32.12 14.21
CA LYS A 40 22.85 32.67 13.21
C LYS A 40 23.40 32.55 11.78
N ALA A 41 22.58 31.90 10.96
CA ALA A 41 22.41 32.12 9.52
C ALA A 41 23.47 31.54 8.56
N SER A 42 23.33 30.25 8.26
CA SER A 42 23.11 29.89 6.85
C SER A 42 21.93 28.94 6.79
N ALA A 43 20.74 29.56 6.76
CA ALA A 43 19.48 28.87 6.52
C ALA A 43 19.49 28.39 5.06
N GLU A 44 19.99 27.17 4.86
CA GLU A 44 19.69 26.38 3.67
C GLU A 44 18.19 26.07 3.71
N LYS A 45 17.38 27.01 3.19
CA LYS A 45 15.95 26.84 2.97
C LYS A 45 15.76 25.90 1.78
N LYS A 46 16.18 24.64 1.94
CA LYS A 46 15.70 23.54 1.12
C LYS A 46 14.23 23.39 1.48
N THR A 47 13.39 24.11 0.74
CA THR A 47 11.95 23.98 0.83
C THR A 47 11.62 22.52 0.48
N THR A 48 11.54 21.67 1.49
CA THR A 48 10.91 20.36 1.37
C THR A 48 9.49 20.66 0.92
N ARG A 49 9.23 20.55 -0.39
CA ARG A 49 7.88 20.63 -0.94
C ARG A 49 7.05 19.64 -0.15
N LYS A 50 6.18 20.15 0.73
CA LYS A 50 5.23 19.33 1.48
C LYS A 50 4.51 18.48 0.43
N LYS A 51 4.55 17.15 0.59
CA LYS A 51 3.88 16.21 -0.32
C LYS A 51 2.45 16.72 -0.54
N PRO A 52 1.96 16.79 -1.79
CA PRO A 52 0.62 17.30 -2.05
C PRO A 52 -0.38 16.55 -1.18
N ARG A 53 -1.15 17.30 -0.37
CA ARG A 53 -2.16 16.74 0.53
C ARG A 53 -3.32 16.16 -0.30
N GLY A 54 -3.93 15.10 0.21
CA GLY A 54 -5.15 14.54 -0.34
C GLY A 54 -6.32 15.52 -0.27
N ARG A 55 -7.46 15.11 -0.83
CA ARG A 55 -8.71 15.88 -0.75
C ARG A 55 -9.46 15.48 0.51
N LEU A 56 -10.06 16.45 1.18
CA LEU A 56 -11.02 16.11 2.24
C LEU A 56 -12.16 15.30 1.64
N PRO A 57 -12.77 14.39 2.43
CA PRO A 57 -13.99 13.72 2.00
C PRO A 57 -15.08 14.75 1.62
N ASN A 58 -16.00 14.31 0.78
CA ASN A 58 -17.07 15.19 0.29
C ASN A 58 -17.83 15.83 1.47
N GLN A 59 -18.15 17.12 1.38
CA GLN A 59 -18.81 17.93 2.41
C GLN A 59 -18.02 18.21 3.70
N TYR A 60 -16.89 17.53 3.98
CA TYR A 60 -16.14 17.73 5.23
C TYR A 60 -15.48 19.11 5.33
N GLY A 61 -15.28 19.79 4.19
CA GLY A 61 -14.79 21.18 4.16
C GLY A 61 -15.75 22.19 4.80
N LYS A 62 -17.04 21.84 4.95
CA LYS A 62 -18.06 22.73 5.52
C LYS A 62 -18.18 22.64 7.05
N LEU A 63 -17.44 21.72 7.69
CA LEU A 63 -17.57 21.41 9.11
C LEU A 63 -16.69 22.28 10.03
N GLY A 64 -15.98 23.28 9.48
CA GLY A 64 -15.10 24.13 10.29
C GLY A 64 -13.96 23.36 10.96
N LEU A 65 -13.43 22.32 10.30
CA LEU A 65 -12.40 21.46 10.88
C LEU A 65 -11.11 22.22 11.20
N SER A 66 -10.54 21.96 12.37
CA SER A 66 -9.21 22.46 12.74
C SER A 66 -8.12 21.87 11.84
N THR A 67 -6.97 22.55 11.79
CA THR A 67 -5.79 22.07 11.04
C THR A 67 -5.37 20.67 11.50
N LYS A 68 -5.38 20.42 12.82
CA LYS A 68 -5.04 19.10 13.37
C LYS A 68 -5.99 18.00 12.87
N GLN A 69 -7.30 18.23 12.92
CA GLN A 69 -8.29 17.26 12.44
C GLN A 69 -8.12 16.98 10.94
N ARG A 70 -7.83 18.01 10.14
CA ARG A 70 -7.57 17.82 8.70
C ARG A 70 -6.33 16.97 8.46
N ASP A 71 -5.29 17.18 9.25
CA ASP A 71 -4.04 16.44 9.17
C ASP A 71 -4.22 14.98 9.57
N ASP A 72 -4.97 14.73 10.64
CA ASP A 72 -5.37 13.38 11.07
C ASP A 72 -6.18 12.68 9.96
N ILE A 73 -7.15 13.37 9.33
CA ILE A 73 -7.92 12.82 8.19
C ILE A 73 -7.01 12.43 7.02
N TYR A 74 -6.05 13.29 6.66
CA TYR A 74 -5.14 12.99 5.56
C TYR A 74 -4.22 11.80 5.86
N ALA A 75 -3.76 11.66 7.10
CA ALA A 75 -2.97 10.51 7.54
C ALA A 75 -3.79 9.22 7.42
N ILE A 76 -5.02 9.22 7.95
CA ILE A 76 -5.95 8.08 7.85
C ILE A 76 -6.18 7.70 6.39
N GLN A 77 -6.46 8.68 5.51
CA GLN A 77 -6.67 8.42 4.08
C GLN A 77 -5.44 7.78 3.43
N ALA A 78 -4.23 8.22 3.76
CA ALA A 78 -3.00 7.68 3.19
C ALA A 78 -2.74 6.23 3.64
N ASP A 79 -2.97 5.94 4.93
CA ASP A 79 -2.80 4.61 5.50
C ASP A 79 -3.78 3.62 4.88
N TYR A 80 -5.06 3.98 4.81
CA TYR A 80 -6.08 3.12 4.22
C TYR A 80 -5.95 3.01 2.71
N LYS A 81 -5.49 4.04 2.01
CA LYS A 81 -5.20 3.94 0.57
C LYS A 81 -4.22 2.81 0.29
N SER A 82 -3.13 2.73 1.05
CA SER A 82 -2.11 1.70 0.85
C SER A 82 -2.66 0.30 1.08
N LYS A 83 -3.43 0.10 2.16
CA LYS A 83 -4.10 -1.17 2.48
C LYS A 83 -5.12 -1.57 1.41
N VAL A 84 -5.92 -0.63 0.94
CA VAL A 84 -6.91 -0.87 -0.12
C VAL A 84 -6.22 -1.22 -1.44
N ASP A 85 -5.12 -0.54 -1.78
CA ASP A 85 -4.37 -0.84 -3.01
C ASP A 85 -3.73 -2.23 -2.95
N GLU A 86 -3.29 -2.69 -1.78
CA GLU A 86 -2.83 -4.08 -1.57
C GLU A 86 -3.96 -5.10 -1.74
N LEU A 87 -5.11 -4.88 -1.07
CA LEU A 87 -6.27 -5.75 -1.20
C LEU A 87 -6.78 -5.85 -2.64
N ARG A 88 -6.77 -4.74 -3.39
CA ARG A 88 -7.12 -4.74 -4.82
C ARG A 88 -6.20 -5.61 -5.65
N LYS A 89 -4.89 -5.64 -5.35
CA LYS A 89 -3.95 -6.55 -6.03
C LYS A 89 -4.25 -8.01 -5.71
N GLN A 90 -4.57 -8.30 -4.45
CA GLN A 90 -4.96 -9.66 -4.04
C GLN A 90 -6.25 -10.11 -4.75
N ILE A 91 -7.26 -9.23 -4.83
CA ILE A 91 -8.50 -9.49 -5.56
C ILE A 91 -8.20 -9.76 -7.03
N ALA A 92 -7.42 -8.89 -7.70
CA ALA A 92 -7.07 -9.07 -9.11
C ALA A 92 -6.29 -10.38 -9.37
N ALA A 93 -5.42 -10.78 -8.44
CA ALA A 93 -4.70 -12.06 -8.52
C ALA A 93 -5.67 -13.25 -8.40
N LEU A 94 -6.61 -13.20 -7.46
CA LEU A 94 -7.62 -14.24 -7.27
C LEU A 94 -8.59 -14.34 -8.45
N GLU A 95 -9.03 -13.21 -9.01
CA GLU A 95 -9.88 -13.18 -10.21
C GLU A 95 -9.16 -13.80 -11.42
N LYS A 96 -7.87 -13.49 -11.59
CA LYS A 96 -7.04 -14.12 -12.63
C LYS A 96 -6.93 -15.63 -12.40
N GLU A 97 -6.58 -16.05 -11.19
CA GLU A 97 -6.45 -17.47 -10.85
C GLU A 97 -7.77 -18.23 -11.04
N GLN A 98 -8.89 -17.62 -10.65
CA GLN A 98 -10.23 -18.16 -10.89
C GLN A 98 -10.48 -18.34 -12.39
N GLY A 99 -10.18 -17.32 -13.20
CA GLY A 99 -10.30 -17.39 -14.66
C GLY A 99 -9.45 -18.52 -15.26
N ASP A 100 -8.18 -18.62 -14.84
CA ASP A 100 -7.26 -19.67 -15.30
C ASP A 100 -7.80 -21.07 -14.95
N LYS A 101 -8.33 -21.26 -13.74
CA LYS A 101 -8.95 -22.52 -13.30
C LYS A 101 -10.22 -22.86 -14.08
N ILE A 102 -11.04 -21.86 -14.42
CA ILE A 102 -12.23 -22.07 -15.26
C ILE A 102 -11.83 -22.51 -16.67
N VAL A 103 -10.79 -21.91 -17.26
CA VAL A 103 -10.29 -22.33 -18.58
C VAL A 103 -9.65 -23.71 -18.52
N ALA A 104 -8.99 -24.05 -17.40
CA ALA A 104 -8.32 -25.34 -17.23
C ALA A 104 -9.28 -26.55 -17.30
N VAL A 105 -10.57 -26.38 -16.93
CA VAL A 105 -11.56 -27.46 -17.02
C VAL A 105 -12.14 -27.67 -18.42
N LEU A 106 -11.80 -26.81 -19.38
CA LEU A 106 -12.27 -26.92 -20.77
C LEU A 106 -11.42 -27.93 -21.57
N THR A 107 -12.06 -28.56 -22.55
CA THR A 107 -11.36 -29.36 -23.56
C THR A 107 -10.59 -28.47 -24.54
N ASP A 108 -9.62 -29.03 -25.26
CA ASP A 108 -8.80 -28.24 -26.19
C ASP A 108 -9.63 -27.63 -27.33
N THR A 109 -10.64 -28.36 -27.81
CA THR A 109 -11.62 -27.85 -28.78
C THR A 109 -12.41 -26.68 -28.22
N GLN A 110 -12.83 -26.76 -26.94
CA GLN A 110 -13.57 -25.67 -26.28
C GLN A 110 -12.69 -24.43 -26.06
N LYS A 111 -11.40 -24.62 -25.69
CA LYS A 111 -10.44 -23.50 -25.55
C LYS A 111 -10.22 -22.79 -26.88
N THR A 112 -10.03 -23.55 -27.96
CA THR A 112 -9.88 -22.98 -29.32
C THR A 112 -11.10 -22.16 -29.69
N ARG A 113 -12.30 -22.69 -29.45
CA ARG A 113 -13.54 -21.97 -29.73
C ARG A 113 -13.70 -20.71 -28.86
N LEU A 114 -13.29 -20.77 -27.59
CA LEU A 114 -13.30 -19.60 -26.71
C LEU A 114 -12.39 -18.48 -27.24
N ASP A 115 -11.18 -18.82 -27.70
CA ASP A 115 -10.24 -17.83 -28.26
C ASP A 115 -10.79 -17.13 -29.51
N GLU A 116 -11.47 -17.87 -30.39
CA GLU A 116 -12.16 -17.30 -31.55
C GLU A 116 -13.25 -16.31 -31.13
N LEU A 117 -14.10 -16.70 -30.17
CA LEU A 117 -15.18 -15.85 -29.65
C LEU A 117 -14.64 -14.56 -29.01
N LEU A 118 -13.53 -14.66 -28.27
CA LEU A 118 -12.87 -13.49 -27.67
C LEU A 118 -12.33 -12.51 -28.73
N LYS A 119 -11.74 -13.02 -29.81
CA LYS A 119 -11.27 -12.19 -30.93
C LYS A 119 -12.43 -11.50 -31.64
N GLU A 120 -13.49 -12.23 -31.98
CA GLU A 120 -14.68 -11.66 -32.60
C GLU A 120 -15.32 -10.56 -31.74
N ALA A 121 -15.37 -10.76 -30.42
CA ALA A 121 -15.90 -9.77 -29.48
C ALA A 121 -15.05 -8.49 -29.46
N ALA A 122 -13.71 -8.63 -29.47
CA ALA A 122 -12.79 -7.50 -29.52
C ALA A 122 -12.95 -6.68 -30.81
N GLU A 123 -13.10 -7.34 -31.96
CA GLU A 123 -13.35 -6.67 -33.25
C GLU A 123 -14.69 -5.95 -33.29
N LYS A 124 -15.75 -6.56 -32.74
CA LYS A 124 -17.06 -5.92 -32.66
C LYS A 124 -17.01 -4.70 -31.73
N ALA A 125 -16.28 -4.77 -30.62
CA ALA A 125 -16.09 -3.66 -29.70
C ALA A 125 -15.32 -2.49 -30.35
N SER A 126 -14.27 -2.78 -31.12
CA SER A 126 -13.50 -1.74 -31.82
C SER A 126 -14.33 -1.04 -32.91
N LYS A 127 -15.10 -1.80 -33.71
CA LYS A 127 -16.00 -1.26 -34.74
C LYS A 127 -17.09 -0.35 -34.15
N ARG A 128 -17.66 -0.71 -32.99
CA ARG A 128 -18.63 0.14 -32.27
C ARG A 128 -18.01 1.43 -31.73
N LYS A 129 -16.73 1.39 -31.36
CA LYS A 129 -16.01 2.55 -30.86
C LYS A 129 -15.61 3.53 -31.98
N SER A 130 -15.34 3.04 -33.18
CA SER A 130 -15.09 3.89 -34.34
C SER A 130 -16.35 4.55 -34.89
N SER A 131 -17.48 3.82 -34.96
CA SER A 131 -18.74 4.39 -35.48
C SER A 131 -19.36 5.43 -34.55
N SER A 132 -19.26 5.26 -33.23
CA SER A 132 -19.74 6.25 -32.25
C SER A 132 -18.87 7.51 -32.21
N LYS A 133 -17.60 7.43 -32.61
CA LYS A 133 -16.68 8.57 -32.64
C LYS A 133 -16.77 9.40 -33.92
N SER A 134 -17.26 8.82 -35.03
CA SER A 134 -17.55 9.57 -36.26
C SER A 134 -18.90 10.31 -36.20
N SER A 135 -19.88 9.79 -35.46
CA SER A 135 -21.18 10.46 -35.30
C SER A 135 -21.10 11.66 -34.34
N SER A 136 -20.22 11.64 -33.32
CA SER A 136 -20.09 12.74 -32.35
C SER A 136 -19.16 13.89 -32.78
N LYS A 137 -18.66 13.88 -34.01
CA LYS A 137 -17.75 14.91 -34.55
C LYS A 137 -18.37 15.70 -35.72
N SER A 138 -19.64 15.44 -36.01
CA SER A 138 -20.40 16.03 -37.12
C SER A 138 -21.58 16.91 -36.66
N GLU A 139 -21.70 17.14 -35.34
CA GLU A 139 -22.64 18.06 -34.68
C GLU A 139 -21.85 19.12 -33.90
#